data_AF-A0A0C2SSV9-F1
#
_entry.id   AF-A0A0C2SSV9-F1
#
_cell.length_a   1.000
_cell.length_b   1.000
_cell.length_c   1.000
_cell.angle_alpha   90.00
_cell.angle_beta   90.00
_cell.angle_gamma   90.00
#
_symmetry.space_group_name_H-M   'P 1'
#
loop_
_entity.id
_entity.type
_entity.pdbx_description
1 polymer ?
#
loop_
_entity_poly.entity_id
_entity_poly.type
_entity_poly.pdbx_seq_one_letter_code
_entity_poly.pdbx_strand_id
1 'polypeptide(L)' 'MLRYRSNEDVTLVIDDNDTSVTYSGDWGTNHSYAAYFKAYGSTIHHTLQPNASASISFYGAALFCFSPLFL' A
#
# COMPACT_ATOMS: atom_id res chain seq x y z
N MET A 1 2.71 -6.76 31.38
CA MET A 1 1.57 -5.97 31.89
C MET A 1 0.58 -5.80 30.75
N LEU A 2 -0.51 -6.57 30.75
CA LEU A 2 -1.58 -6.53 29.75
C LEU A 2 -2.45 -5.30 29.98
N ARG A 3 -2.65 -4.44 28.97
CA ARG A 3 -3.64 -3.36 29.03
C ARG A 3 -4.31 -3.08 27.67
N TYR A 4 -5.59 -3.42 27.66
CA TYR A 4 -6.74 -2.79 26.98
C TYR A 4 -6.88 -2.89 25.46
N ARG A 5 -7.79 -3.81 25.04
CA ARG A 5 -8.62 -3.67 23.85
C ARG A 5 -9.42 -2.36 23.94
N SER A 6 -9.19 -1.45 23.00
CA SER A 6 -10.25 -0.57 22.50
C SER A 6 -10.93 -1.31 21.34
N ASN A 7 -12.22 -1.59 21.48
CA ASN A 7 -13.06 -2.29 20.49
C ASN A 7 -13.46 -1.36 19.32
N GLU A 8 -12.49 -0.73 18.67
CA GLU A 8 -12.62 -0.40 17.27
C GLU A 8 -11.63 -1.31 16.57
N ASP A 9 -12.11 -2.20 15.70
CA ASP A 9 -11.23 -2.87 14.76
C ASP A 9 -10.68 -1.79 13.81
N VAL A 10 -9.69 -1.05 14.29
CA VAL A 10 -9.01 -0.02 13.51
C VAL A 10 -8.20 -0.76 12.47
N THR A 11 -8.78 -0.88 11.29
CA THR A 11 -8.05 -1.34 10.10
C THR A 11 -7.00 -0.28 9.78
N LEU A 12 -5.74 -0.62 9.99
CA LEU A 12 -4.64 0.21 9.52
C LEU A 12 -4.62 0.18 7.99
N VAL A 13 -4.80 1.35 7.39
CA VAL A 13 -4.60 1.55 5.95
C VAL A 13 -3.22 2.18 5.77
N ILE A 14 -2.40 1.54 4.94
CA ILE A 14 -1.02 1.97 4.66
C ILE A 14 -1.00 2.49 3.22
N ASP A 15 -0.49 3.70 3.05
CA ASP A 15 -0.26 4.28 1.73
C ASP A 15 0.90 3.57 1.03
N ASP A 16 0.87 3.48 -0.30
CA ASP A 16 1.96 2.85 -1.02
C ASP A 16 3.25 3.71 -1.04
N ASN A 17 3.19 4.99 -0.66
CA ASN A 17 4.36 5.82 -0.33
C ASN A 17 4.86 5.66 1.12
N ASP A 18 4.20 4.86 1.96
CA ASP A 18 4.67 4.68 3.34
C ASP A 18 6.06 4.03 3.36
N THR A 19 6.94 4.57 4.21
CA THR A 19 8.34 4.12 4.32
C THR A 19 8.49 2.66 4.79
N SER A 20 7.43 2.04 5.31
CA SER A 20 7.39 0.61 5.62
C SER A 20 7.28 -0.30 4.39
N VAL A 21 6.89 0.25 3.24
CA VAL A 21 6.88 -0.45 1.96
C VAL A 21 8.25 -0.31 1.29
N THR A 22 8.89 -1.43 1.02
CA THR A 22 10.18 -1.47 0.31
C THR A 22 9.98 -1.94 -1.11
N TYR A 23 10.57 -1.23 -2.06
CA TYR A 23 10.46 -1.50 -3.48
C TYR A 23 11.78 -2.01 -4.06
N SER A 24 11.70 -2.99 -4.97
CA SER A 24 12.83 -3.42 -5.81
C SER A 24 12.50 -3.23 -7.28
N GLY A 25 13.47 -2.71 -8.05
CA GLY A 25 13.29 -2.33 -9.45
C GLY A 25 12.92 -0.86 -9.65
N ASP A 26 12.59 -0.52 -10.88
CA ASP A 26 12.30 0.83 -11.36
C ASP A 26 10.81 1.11 -11.19
N TRP A 27 10.46 1.65 -10.03
CA TRP A 27 9.10 2.10 -9.73
C TRP A 27 8.94 3.58 -9.99
N GLY A 28 7.83 3.94 -10.63
CA GLY A 28 7.41 5.33 -10.79
C GLY A 28 6.20 5.65 -9.94
N THR A 29 6.08 6.92 -9.54
CA THR A 29 4.88 7.46 -8.89
C THR A 29 4.08 8.33 -9.86
N ASN A 30 2.75 8.17 -9.93
CA ASN A 30 1.91 8.99 -10.81
C ASN A 30 0.67 9.61 -10.12
N HIS A 31 0.82 10.86 -9.67
CA HIS A 31 -0.24 11.61 -9.00
C HIS A 31 -1.49 11.86 -9.87
N SER A 32 -1.32 12.03 -11.20
CA SER A 32 -2.44 12.30 -12.11
C SER A 32 -3.35 11.07 -12.26
N TYR A 33 -2.76 9.87 -12.38
CA TYR A 33 -3.55 8.63 -12.41
C TYR A 33 -4.12 8.27 -11.03
N ALA A 34 -3.39 8.56 -9.95
CA ALA A 34 -3.88 8.35 -8.60
C ALA A 34 -5.21 9.09 -8.35
N ALA A 35 -5.33 10.34 -8.84
CA ALA A 35 -6.58 11.10 -8.76
C ALA A 35 -7.71 10.45 -9.59
N TYR A 36 -7.42 9.98 -10.80
CA TYR A 36 -8.39 9.30 -11.67
C TYR A 36 -8.94 8.01 -11.03
N PHE A 37 -8.06 7.19 -10.46
CA PHE A 37 -8.42 5.94 -9.80
C PHE A 37 -8.91 6.13 -8.36
N LYS A 38 -8.92 7.36 -7.85
CA LYS A 38 -9.22 7.67 -6.45
C LYS A 38 -8.39 6.81 -5.49
N ALA A 39 -7.10 6.68 -5.81
CA ALA A 39 -6.17 5.91 -5.00
C ALA A 39 -6.05 6.54 -3.61
N TYR A 40 -5.82 5.68 -2.60
CA TYR A 40 -5.55 6.13 -1.24
C TYR A 40 -4.35 7.08 -1.24
N GLY A 41 -4.40 8.12 -0.39
CA GLY A 41 -3.37 9.17 -0.33
C GLY A 41 -3.16 9.99 -1.61
N SER A 42 -3.94 9.77 -2.67
CA SER A 42 -3.69 10.34 -4.01
C SER A 42 -2.31 9.97 -4.58
N THR A 43 -1.85 8.77 -4.27
CA THR A 43 -0.56 8.21 -4.67
C THR A 43 -0.77 6.88 -5.41
N ILE A 44 0.16 6.56 -6.32
CA ILE A 44 0.17 5.26 -6.99
C ILE A 44 1.60 4.93 -7.43
N HIS A 45 2.06 3.76 -7.03
CA HIS A 45 3.27 3.14 -7.51
C HIS A 45 2.95 2.17 -8.66
N HIS A 46 3.72 2.29 -9.74
CA HIS A 46 3.59 1.41 -10.90
C HIS A 46 4.97 1.11 -11.49
N THR A 47 5.07 -0.04 -12.13
CA THR A 47 6.25 -0.45 -12.88
C THR A 47 5.86 -1.42 -13.99
N LEU A 48 6.62 -1.40 -15.07
CA LEU A 48 6.55 -2.41 -16.14
C LEU A 48 7.78 -3.31 -16.13
N GLN A 49 8.71 -3.11 -15.17
CA GLN A 49 9.92 -3.92 -15.10
C GLN A 49 9.59 -5.35 -14.61
N PRO A 50 9.96 -6.39 -15.38
CA PRO A 50 9.81 -7.76 -14.93
C PRO A 50 10.56 -8.01 -13.62
N ASN A 51 9.97 -8.81 -12.72
CA ASN A 51 10.52 -9.18 -11.41
C ASN A 51 10.72 -8.01 -10.42
N ALA A 52 10.16 -6.83 -10.71
CA ALA A 52 10.02 -5.79 -9.69
C ALA A 52 9.09 -6.28 -8.57
N SER A 53 9.35 -5.83 -7.34
CA SER A 53 8.56 -6.25 -6.17
C SER A 53 8.30 -5.09 -5.23
N ALA A 54 7.19 -5.19 -4.49
CA ALA A 54 6.88 -4.37 -3.33
C ALA A 54 6.75 -5.31 -2.12
N SER A 55 7.39 -4.96 -1.01
CA SER A 55 7.45 -5.80 0.19
C SER A 55 7.07 -4.98 1.42
N ILE A 56 6.26 -5.58 2.30
CA ILE A 56 5.90 -5.01 3.60
C ILE A 56 5.92 -6.12 4.65
N SER A 57 6.38 -5.79 5.86
CA SER A 57 6.26 -6.68 7.03
C SER A 57 5.10 -6.22 7.89
N PHE A 58 4.22 -7.15 8.27
CA PHE A 58 3.06 -6.83 9.12
C PHE A 58 2.92 -7.86 10.25
N TYR A 59 2.30 -7.43 11.35
CA TYR A 59 1.91 -8.29 12.47
C TYR A 59 0.39 -8.30 12.56
N GLY A 60 -0.25 -9.40 12.14
CA GLY A 60 -1.69 -9.49 12.13
C GLY A 60 -2.21 -10.80 11.54
N ALA A 61 -3.52 -10.93 11.47
CA ALA A 61 -4.17 -12.13 10.93
C ALA A 61 -4.38 -12.08 9.41
N ALA A 62 -4.44 -10.88 8.82
CA ALA A 62 -4.71 -10.70 7.40
C ALA A 62 -4.11 -9.39 6.88
N LEU A 63 -3.83 -9.38 5.57
CA LEU A 63 -3.44 -8.20 4.79
C LEU A 63 -4.26 -8.21 3.49
N PHE A 64 -4.80 -7.04 3.14
CA PHE A 64 -5.55 -6.84 1.90
C PHE A 64 -4.81 -5.81 1.05
N CYS A 65 -4.47 -6.18 -0.18
CA CYS A 65 -3.86 -5.28 -1.15
C CYS A 65 -4.96 -4.71 -2.05
N PHE A 66 -5.01 -3.38 -2.16
CA PHE A 66 -5.90 -2.68 -3.07
C PHE A 66 -5.06 -2.06 -4.18
N SER A 67 -5.28 -2.50 -5.41
CA SER A 67 -4.64 -1.94 -6.59
C SER A 67 -5.71 -1.56 -7.62
N PRO A 68 -5.56 -0.43 -8.33
CA PRO A 68 -6.44 -0.14 -9.45
C PRO A 68 -6.25 -1.19 -10.55
N LEU A 69 -7.37 -1.57 -11.18
CA LEU A 69 -7.34 -2.43 -12.34
C LEU A 69 -6.83 -1.63 -13.54
N PHE A 70 -5.64 -1.93 -14.02
CA PHE A 70 -5.17 -1.43 -15.31
C PHE A 70 -5.82 -2.29 -16.41
N LEU A 71 -6.78 -1.72 -17.15
CA LEU A 71 -7.36 -2.27 -18.37
C LEU A 71 -6.58 -1.79 -19.61
#